data_AF-A0A8J2XA04-F1
#
_entry.id   AF-A0A8J2XA04-F1
#
_cell.length_a   1.000
_cell.length_b   1.000
_cell.length_c   1.000
_cell.angle_alpha   90.00
_cell.angle_beta   90.00
_cell.angle_gamma   90.00
#
_symmetry.space_group_name_H-M   'P 1'
#
loop_
_entity.id
_entity.type
_entity.pdbx_description
1 polymer ?
#
loop_
_entity_poly.entity_id
_entity_poly.type
_entity_poly.pdbx_seq_one_letter_code
_entity_poly.pdbx_strand_id
1 'polypeptide(L)'
;MLQNEGLRQVHAMLVPEQEQGTQSSEFIPHLFYSLYQIRKDPSNANQLENSTGFIRHRLKNCKSLIANNEECRNLLSKSAEEWQEHIRSREKELMVKRKMLDDLGKRLEQLKTP
;
A
#
# COMPACT_ATOMS: atom_id res chain seq x y z
N MET A 1 -12.24 20.40 -24.09
CA MET A 1 -11.50 20.70 -22.84
C MET A 1 -12.53 21.01 -21.77
N LEU A 2 -12.55 20.27 -20.66
CA LEU A 2 -13.50 20.50 -19.56
C LEU A 2 -13.15 21.84 -18.88
N GLN A 3 -13.95 22.88 -19.10
CA GLN A 3 -13.76 24.24 -18.57
C GLN A 3 -14.08 24.38 -17.07
N ASN A 4 -14.54 23.30 -16.42
CA ASN A 4 -14.95 23.31 -15.02
C ASN A 4 -13.88 22.60 -14.17
N GLU A 5 -13.27 23.38 -13.27
CA GLU A 5 -12.18 22.94 -12.40
C GLU A 5 -12.61 21.82 -11.43
N GLY A 6 -13.84 21.89 -10.91
CA GLY A 6 -14.42 20.84 -10.08
C GLY A 6 -14.60 19.51 -10.83
N LEU A 7 -15.06 19.56 -12.08
CA LEU A 7 -15.19 18.36 -12.92
C LEU A 7 -13.82 17.76 -13.30
N ARG A 8 -12.77 18.58 -13.44
CA ARG A 8 -11.39 18.08 -13.63
C ARG A 8 -10.88 17.35 -12.38
N GLN A 9 -11.20 17.86 -11.19
CA GLN A 9 -10.77 17.24 -9.94
C GLN A 9 -11.50 15.90 -9.68
N VAL A 10 -12.79 15.84 -10.01
CA VAL A 10 -13.57 14.60 -9.97
C VAL A 10 -13.06 13.59 -11.00
N HIS A 11 -12.76 14.03 -12.23
CA HIS A 11 -12.15 13.15 -13.25
C HIS A 11 -10.78 12.62 -12.82
N ALA A 12 -9.95 13.45 -12.19
CA ALA A 12 -8.65 13.02 -11.66
C ALA A 12 -8.78 12.00 -10.51
N MET A 13 -9.83 12.08 -9.68
CA MET A 13 -10.12 11.08 -8.65
C MET A 13 -10.70 9.77 -9.19
N LEU A 14 -11.44 9.83 -10.31
CA LEU A 14 -12.14 8.67 -10.89
C LEU A 14 -11.29 7.91 -11.91
N VAL A 15 -10.28 8.55 -12.49
CA VAL A 15 -9.25 7.85 -13.25
C VAL A 15 -8.31 7.22 -12.24
N PRO A 16 -8.26 5.88 -12.10
CA PRO A 16 -7.20 5.26 -11.34
C PRO A 16 -5.89 5.70 -11.99
N GLU A 17 -5.09 6.50 -11.28
CA GLU A 17 -3.67 6.55 -11.57
C GLU A 17 -3.26 5.09 -11.63
N GLN A 18 -2.72 4.67 -12.77
CA GLN A 18 -2.12 3.35 -12.89
C GLN A 18 -1.08 3.32 -11.79
N GLU A 19 -1.43 2.71 -10.65
CA GLU A 19 -0.49 2.22 -9.67
C GLU A 19 0.43 1.35 -10.50
N GLN A 20 1.53 1.93 -10.96
CA GLN A 20 2.63 1.20 -11.54
C GLN A 20 2.91 0.15 -10.50
N GLY A 21 2.51 -1.09 -10.78
CA GLY A 21 2.60 -2.19 -9.84
C GLY A 21 4.01 -2.21 -9.31
N THR A 22 4.18 -1.60 -8.14
CA THR A 22 5.35 -1.70 -7.32
C THR A 22 5.34 -3.17 -7.02
N GLN A 23 6.13 -3.95 -7.78
CA GLN A 23 6.37 -5.35 -7.48
C GLN A 23 6.64 -5.37 -5.98
N SER A 24 5.70 -5.89 -5.21
CA SER A 24 5.84 -6.04 -3.79
C SER A 24 7.08 -6.90 -3.66
N SER A 25 8.21 -6.27 -3.32
CA SER A 25 9.41 -7.03 -3.10
C SER A 25 9.13 -7.76 -1.80
N GLU A 26 8.58 -8.96 -1.86
CA GLU A 26 8.33 -9.79 -0.70
C GLU A 26 9.68 -10.19 -0.13
N PHE A 27 10.27 -9.29 0.66
CA PHE A 27 11.62 -9.44 1.19
C PHE A 27 11.61 -10.25 2.48
N ILE A 28 10.52 -10.17 3.25
CA ILE A 28 10.38 -10.84 4.54
C ILE A 28 10.43 -12.38 4.36
N PRO A 29 9.63 -13.02 3.49
CA PRO A 29 9.66 -14.48 3.35
C PRO A 29 11.04 -15.01 2.96
N HIS A 30 11.73 -14.32 2.04
CA HIS A 30 13.08 -14.70 1.60
C HIS A 30 14.14 -14.53 2.69
N LEU A 31 14.08 -13.46 3.49
CA LEU A 31 14.97 -13.29 4.64
C LEU A 31 14.79 -14.40 5.67
N PHE A 32 13.53 -14.71 6.01
CA PHE A 32 13.22 -15.79 6.95
C PHE A 32 13.70 -17.15 6.45
N TYR A 33 13.52 -17.43 5.16
CA TYR A 33 13.99 -18.67 4.55
C TYR A 33 15.53 -18.79 4.56
N SER A 34 16.26 -17.73 4.19
CA SER A 34 17.73 -17.75 4.22
C SER A 34 18.29 -17.91 5.65
N LEU A 35 17.67 -17.26 6.64
CA LEU A 35 18.04 -17.42 8.05
C LEU A 35 17.75 -18.85 8.54
N TYR A 36 16.63 -19.43 8.11
CA TYR A 36 16.28 -20.82 8.42
C TYR A 36 17.30 -21.80 7.83
N GLN A 37 17.74 -21.59 6.58
CA GLN A 37 18.74 -22.44 5.93
C GLN A 37 20.09 -22.40 6.68
N ILE A 38 20.57 -21.22 7.07
CA ILE A 38 21.80 -21.06 7.86
C ILE A 38 21.70 -21.82 9.19
N ARG A 39 20.54 -21.76 9.85
CA ARG A 39 20.31 -22.46 11.13
C ARG A 39 20.27 -23.98 10.96
N LYS A 40 19.75 -24.48 9.84
CA LYS A 40 19.53 -25.91 9.62
C LYS A 40 20.80 -26.66 9.22
N ASP A 41 21.71 -26.01 8.50
CA ASP A 41 22.92 -26.68 7.99
C ASP A 41 24.17 -25.77 8.09
N PRO A 42 24.84 -25.73 9.26
CA PRO A 42 25.97 -24.83 9.50
C PRO A 42 27.30 -25.28 8.84
N SER A 43 27.33 -26.40 8.12
CA SER A 43 28.60 -27.11 7.81
C SER A 43 29.39 -26.61 6.59
N ASN A 44 28.92 -25.62 5.84
CA ASN A 44 29.61 -25.12 4.63
C ASN A 44 29.95 -23.63 4.72
N ALA A 45 31.21 -23.30 5.00
CA ALA A 45 31.69 -21.91 5.09
C ALA A 45 31.38 -21.06 3.84
N ASN A 46 31.50 -21.65 2.64
CA ASN A 46 31.16 -20.99 1.37
C ASN A 46 29.65 -20.71 1.23
N GLN A 47 28.78 -21.60 1.75
CA GLN A 47 27.34 -21.37 1.76
C GLN A 47 26.93 -20.34 2.80
N LEU A 48 27.65 -20.27 3.92
CA LEU A 48 27.47 -19.25 4.94
C LEU A 48 27.81 -17.86 4.39
N GLU A 49 28.94 -17.72 3.68
CA GLU A 49 29.33 -16.46 3.04
C GLU A 49 28.29 -16.00 2.01
N ASN A 50 27.85 -16.89 1.13
CA ASN A 50 26.85 -16.56 0.11
C ASN A 50 25.48 -16.21 0.74
N SER A 51 25.03 -16.99 1.72
CA SER A 51 23.75 -16.75 2.40
C SER A 51 23.77 -15.44 3.21
N THR A 52 24.88 -15.16 3.90
CA THR A 52 25.02 -13.89 4.66
C THR A 52 25.19 -12.69 3.73
N GLY A 53 25.89 -12.83 2.60
CA GLY A 53 25.97 -11.83 1.55
C GLY A 53 24.59 -11.52 0.94
N PHE A 54 23.80 -12.55 0.65
CA PHE A 54 22.41 -12.41 0.19
C PHE A 54 21.53 -11.68 1.21
N ILE A 55 21.59 -12.09 2.49
CA ILE A 55 20.84 -11.42 3.58
C ILE A 55 21.24 -9.95 3.69
N ARG A 56 22.54 -9.64 3.66
CA ARG A 56 23.05 -8.26 3.72
C ARG A 56 22.53 -7.41 2.56
N HIS A 57 22.56 -7.95 1.34
CA HIS A 57 22.05 -7.26 0.17
C HIS A 57 20.54 -7.00 0.27
N ARG A 58 19.77 -8.01 0.71
CA ARG A 58 18.33 -7.87 0.94
C ARG A 58 18.02 -6.81 2.00
N LEU A 59 18.72 -6.82 3.14
CA LEU A 59 18.56 -5.81 4.19
C LEU A 59 18.88 -4.40 3.69
N LYS A 60 19.94 -4.24 2.90
CA LYS A 60 20.29 -2.96 2.26
C LYS A 60 19.16 -2.46 1.35
N ASN A 61 18.59 -3.35 0.55
CA ASN A 61 17.47 -3.02 -0.33
C ASN A 61 16.20 -2.70 0.44
N CYS A 62 15.90 -3.41 1.53
CA CYS A 62 14.77 -3.10 2.42
C CYS A 62 14.91 -1.71 3.03
N LYS A 63 16.10 -1.39 3.54
CA LYS A 63 16.39 -0.06 4.09
C LYS A 63 16.20 1.03 3.03
N SER A 64 16.69 0.79 1.81
CA SER A 64 16.50 1.71 0.69
C SER A 64 15.02 1.88 0.32
N LEU A 65 14.26 0.78 0.30
CA LEU A 65 12.83 0.80 0.01
C LEU A 65 12.06 1.62 1.04
N ILE A 66 12.31 1.40 2.34
CA ILE A 66 11.69 2.19 3.42
C ILE A 66 12.08 3.66 3.31
N ALA A 67 13.33 3.98 2.94
CA ALA A 67 13.77 5.37 2.82
C ALA A 67 13.10 6.11 1.64
N ASN A 68 12.92 5.43 0.50
CA ASN A 68 12.52 6.05 -0.76
C ASN A 68 11.03 5.87 -1.11
N ASN A 69 10.32 4.94 -0.47
CA ASN A 69 8.90 4.70 -0.71
C ASN A 69 8.07 5.34 0.41
N GLU A 70 7.37 6.42 0.07
CA GLU A 70 6.52 7.15 1.01
C GLU A 70 5.36 6.32 1.56
N GLU A 71 4.76 5.46 0.75
CA GLU A 71 3.69 4.54 1.15
C GLU A 71 4.18 3.56 2.22
N CYS A 72 5.36 2.98 2.04
CA CYS A 72 5.99 2.11 3.03
C CYS A 72 6.26 2.84 4.35
N ARG A 73 6.75 4.08 4.30
CA ARG A 73 6.92 4.90 5.51
C ARG A 73 5.59 5.17 6.19
N ASN A 74 4.56 5.48 5.42
CA ASN A 74 3.22 5.73 5.95
C ASN A 74 2.71 4.48 6.66
N LEU A 75 2.80 3.30 6.05
CA LEU A 75 2.43 2.01 6.66
C LEU A 75 3.18 1.75 7.97
N LEU A 76 4.46 2.09 8.04
CA LEU A 76 5.30 1.92 9.23
C LEU A 76 5.20 3.06 10.26
N SER A 77 4.50 4.15 9.94
CA SER A 77 4.47 5.37 10.76
C SER A 77 3.58 5.28 12.00
N LYS A 78 2.68 4.30 12.03
CA LYS A 78 1.68 4.11 13.09
C LYS A 78 1.83 2.74 13.73
N SER A 79 1.49 2.67 15.01
CA SER A 79 1.27 1.41 15.72
C SER A 79 0.10 0.63 15.13
N ALA A 80 0.01 -0.65 15.48
CA ALA A 80 -1.08 -1.51 15.03
C ALA A 80 -2.45 -0.99 15.54
N GLU A 81 -2.48 -0.49 16.77
CA GLU A 81 -3.67 0.08 17.42
C GLU A 81 -4.15 1.35 16.69
N GLU A 82 -3.22 2.27 16.39
CA GLU A 82 -3.53 3.48 15.62
C GLU A 82 -4.03 3.17 14.20
N TRP A 83 -3.51 2.11 13.57
CA TRP A 83 -4.02 1.65 12.28
C TRP A 83 -5.45 1.14 12.38
N GLN A 84 -5.80 0.41 13.43
CA GLN A 84 -7.19 -0.05 13.65
C GLN A 84 -8.15 1.13 13.85
N GLU A 85 -7.72 2.17 14.56
CA GLU A 85 -8.51 3.40 14.72
C GLU A 85 -8.67 4.15 13.40
N HIS A 86 -7.57 4.29 12.65
CA HIS A 86 -7.58 4.93 11.35
C HIS A 86 -8.51 4.22 10.36
N ILE A 87 -8.46 2.88 10.30
CA ILE A 87 -9.35 2.07 9.45
C ILE A 87 -10.80 2.29 9.84
N ARG A 88 -11.15 2.17 11.13
CA ARG A 88 -12.52 2.41 11.61
C ARG A 88 -13.02 3.81 11.29
N SER A 89 -12.16 4.82 11.42
CA SER A 89 -12.51 6.20 11.04
C SER A 89 -12.79 6.32 9.54
N ARG A 90 -11.93 5.69 8.72
CA ARG A 90 -12.06 5.75 7.26
C ARG A 90 -13.30 5.00 6.76
N GLU A 91 -13.64 3.88 7.36
CA GLU A 91 -14.87 3.13 7.08
C GLU A 91 -16.13 3.98 7.36
N LYS A 92 -16.15 4.69 8.49
CA LYS A 92 -17.25 5.62 8.81
C LYS A 92 -17.38 6.72 7.78
N GLU A 93 -16.25 7.32 7.39
CA GLU A 93 -16.24 8.38 6.37
C GLU A 93 -16.75 7.86 5.02
N LEU A 94 -16.32 6.67 4.59
CA LEU A 94 -16.78 6.03 3.36
C LEU A 94 -18.27 5.75 3.39
N MET A 95 -18.80 5.29 4.52
CA MET A 95 -20.24 5.05 4.68
C MET A 95 -21.05 6.35 4.50
N VAL A 96 -20.58 7.47 5.07
CA VAL A 96 -21.23 8.78 4.88
C VAL A 96 -21.17 9.22 3.43
N LYS A 97 -19.99 9.12 2.79
CA LYS A 97 -19.84 9.48 1.36
C LYS A 97 -20.73 8.65 0.46
N ARG A 98 -20.85 7.35 0.74
CA ARG A 98 -21.75 6.45 0.01
C ARG A 98 -23.20 6.90 0.12
N LYS A 99 -23.66 7.19 1.33
CA LYS A 99 -25.02 7.71 1.55
C LYS A 99 -25.26 9.02 0.80
N MET A 100 -24.29 9.94 0.83
CA MET A 100 -24.40 11.22 0.08
C MET A 100 -24.50 11.00 -1.43
N LEU A 101 -23.73 10.06 -1.98
CA LEU A 101 -23.80 9.69 -3.39
C LEU A 101 -25.15 9.05 -3.74
N ASP A 102 -25.68 8.18 -2.89
CA ASP A 102 -26.99 7.57 -3.08
C ASP A 102 -28.11 8.63 -3.06
N ASP A 103 -28.04 9.56 -2.11
CA ASP A 103 -29.01 10.66 -2.00
C ASP A 103 -28.93 11.62 -3.20
N LEU A 104 -27.72 11.91 -3.68
CA LEU A 104 -27.51 12.69 -4.90
C LEU A 104 -28.09 11.96 -6.13
N GLY A 105 -27.85 10.65 -6.26
CA GLY A 105 -28.40 9.82 -7.32
C GLY A 105 -29.92 9.86 -7.35
N LYS A 106 -30.57 9.71 -6.18
CA LYS A 106 -32.04 9.80 -6.06
C LYS A 106 -32.58 11.16 -6.49
N ARG A 107 -31.91 12.26 -6.09
CA ARG A 107 -32.31 13.62 -6.49
C ARG A 107 -32.17 13.84 -8.01
N LEU A 108 -31.12 13.31 -8.62
CA LEU A 108 -30.93 13.38 -10.07
C LEU A 108 -32.02 12.62 -10.83
N GLU A 109 -32.44 11.45 -10.34
CA GLU A 109 -33.54 10.69 -10.95
C GLU A 109 -34.89 11.43 -10.83
N GLN A 110 -35.15 12.10 -9.70
CA GLN A 110 -36.33 12.97 -9.54
C GLN A 110 -36.33 14.17 -10.50
N LEU A 111 -35.15 14.68 -10.86
CA LEU A 111 -35.01 15.80 -11.82
C LEU A 111 -35.09 15.37 -13.29
N LYS A 112 -34.97 14.06 -13.58
CA LYS A 112 -35.14 13.50 -14.93
C LYS A 112 -36.58 13.14 -15.27
N THR A 113 -37.46 13.10 -14.28
CA THR A 113 -38.89 12.84 -14.51
C THR A 113 -39.57 14.18 -14.84
N PRO A 114 -40.19 14.33 -16.03
CA PRO A 114 -40.85 15.59 -16.44
C PRO A 114 -42.09 15.92 -15.60
#